data_AF-A0A955AQ69-F1
#
_entry.id   AF-A0A955AQ69-F1
#
_cell.length_a   1.000
_cell.length_b   1.000
_cell.length_c   1.000
_cell.angle_alpha   90.00
_cell.angle_beta   90.00
_cell.angle_gamma   90.00
#
_symmetry.space_group_name_H-M   'P 1'
#
loop_
_entity.id
_entity.type
_entity.pdbx_description
1 polymer ?
#
loop_
_entity_poly.entity_id
_entity_poly.type
_entity_poly.pdbx_seq_one_letter_code
_entity_poly.pdbx_strand_id
1 'polypeptide(L)'
;MPSEFTVCDNTCRNWPKRLETSGYNRQPKLPTKYHWIWKTPRICVSLRNALVKSVCNWGVKKPDKPGKLSTAGCQRLNNSKANRWAAIQANSRPKANVVSEIASDSDETLPSQRKILVSIATYNERENLPNLVAEIFRFAPTVDILVVDDNSPDGTSDWCRQQQEIEPRLTLLCRTQEKGLGSATIAGLKYAIQHNYDYVINLDADFSHHPKYLPDLIAGMESAPPGGQPVDVMLGSRYIPGGGIEGWPISRKIMSKFINAYAIGWLRLPVSDCSGSFRCYRTEFLKRIEFDQFRSTGYAFFEEILWFLTQAQARFGELPIVFVNREKGHSKITLQEALRAVWIIGQLGFAKFRSQAALPQDTSPNP
;
A
#
# COMPACT_ATOMS: atom_id res chain seq x y z
N MET A 1 30.63 2.37 -46.59
CA MET A 1 30.96 3.76 -46.96
C MET A 1 31.78 3.72 -48.24
N PRO A 2 31.70 4.72 -49.13
CA PRO A 2 30.69 5.78 -49.31
C PRO A 2 29.97 5.55 -50.68
N SER A 3 29.03 6.30 -51.25
CA SER A 3 28.30 7.58 -51.10
C SER A 3 27.07 7.39 -52.03
N GLU A 4 25.90 8.03 -51.91
CA GLU A 4 25.60 9.45 -52.09
C GLU A 4 24.06 9.60 -52.27
N PHE A 5 23.51 10.81 -52.12
CA PHE A 5 22.14 11.29 -52.47
C PHE A 5 20.97 10.96 -51.50
N THR A 6 20.11 11.87 -51.01
CA THR A 6 19.78 13.27 -51.38
C THR A 6 19.13 14.02 -50.22
N VAL A 7 19.50 15.29 -50.06
CA VAL A 7 18.83 16.34 -49.29
C VAL A 7 17.61 16.84 -50.08
N CYS A 8 16.44 17.01 -49.43
CA CYS A 8 15.49 18.01 -49.91
C CYS A 8 14.83 18.73 -48.72
N ASP A 9 14.76 20.03 -48.91
CA ASP A 9 14.63 21.10 -47.93
C ASP A 9 13.23 21.73 -48.02
N ASN A 10 12.79 22.36 -46.93
CA ASN A 10 11.83 23.46 -46.83
C ASN A 10 10.39 23.33 -47.38
N THR A 11 9.39 23.56 -46.52
CA THR A 11 8.75 24.89 -46.43
C THR A 11 7.72 24.99 -45.29
N CYS A 12 8.01 25.89 -44.36
CA CYS A 12 7.03 26.60 -43.55
C CYS A 12 6.05 27.39 -44.44
N ARG A 13 4.75 27.38 -44.11
CA ARG A 13 3.83 28.54 -44.09
C ARG A 13 2.37 28.06 -43.97
N ASN A 14 1.72 28.33 -42.84
CA ASN A 14 0.53 29.20 -42.77
C ASN A 14 -0.11 29.14 -41.38
N TRP A 15 0.17 30.18 -40.60
CA TRP A 15 -0.70 30.68 -39.54
C TRP A 15 -1.84 31.51 -40.14
N PRO A 16 -3.00 31.57 -39.46
CA PRO A 16 -3.63 32.85 -39.24
C PRO A 16 -3.93 33.13 -37.76
N LYS A 17 -3.36 34.24 -37.28
CA LYS A 17 -3.92 35.20 -36.30
C LYS A 17 -5.16 35.83 -36.98
N ARG A 18 -6.31 36.20 -36.38
CA ARG A 18 -6.60 36.80 -35.07
C ARG A 18 -8.09 37.29 -35.05
N LEU A 19 -8.75 37.25 -33.88
CA LEU A 19 -9.97 37.99 -33.42
C LEU A 19 -11.32 37.64 -34.12
N GLU A 20 -12.50 37.60 -33.50
CA GLU A 20 -13.04 38.35 -32.35
C GLU A 20 -14.34 37.70 -31.80
N THR A 21 -14.76 38.22 -30.65
CA THR A 21 -15.89 37.94 -29.73
C THR A 21 -17.30 37.58 -30.27
N SER A 22 -17.95 36.58 -29.67
CA SER A 22 -19.34 36.57 -29.11
C SER A 22 -19.68 35.10 -28.76
N GLY A 23 -20.10 34.72 -27.55
CA GLY A 23 -21.41 35.03 -26.98
C GLY A 23 -22.40 33.87 -27.21
N TYR A 24 -22.21 32.70 -26.58
CA TYR A 24 -23.35 31.82 -26.29
C TYR A 24 -23.11 30.86 -25.11
N ASN A 25 -23.67 31.30 -23.99
CA ASN A 25 -24.25 30.57 -22.88
C ASN A 25 -24.69 29.12 -23.19
N ARG A 26 -24.15 28.12 -22.46
CA ARG A 26 -24.88 26.93 -21.92
C ARG A 26 -23.92 26.00 -21.16
N GLN A 27 -23.94 26.09 -19.83
CA GLN A 27 -23.46 25.01 -18.96
C GLN A 27 -24.46 23.84 -19.00
N PRO A 28 -24.02 22.57 -19.06
CA PRO A 28 -24.89 21.46 -18.74
C PRO A 28 -25.19 21.47 -17.23
N LYS A 29 -26.48 21.61 -16.90
CA LYS A 29 -27.01 21.54 -15.54
C LYS A 29 -26.74 20.14 -14.95
N LEU A 30 -25.91 20.06 -13.92
CA LEU A 30 -25.85 18.91 -13.03
C LEU A 30 -27.14 18.84 -12.18
N PRO A 31 -27.71 17.65 -11.93
CA PRO A 31 -28.95 17.52 -11.19
C PRO A 31 -28.79 17.98 -9.74
N THR A 32 -29.65 18.91 -9.35
CA THR A 32 -29.83 19.46 -8.02
C THR A 32 -30.46 18.44 -7.07
N LYS A 33 -29.62 17.68 -6.36
CA LYS A 33 -29.91 17.24 -4.99
C LYS A 33 -28.67 17.50 -4.15
N TYR A 34 -28.87 17.91 -2.89
CA TYR A 34 -27.84 18.27 -1.89
C TYR A 34 -27.31 19.70 -1.94
N HIS A 35 -28.21 20.69 -1.85
CA HIS A 35 -27.87 22.11 -1.58
C HIS A 35 -28.14 22.54 -0.13
N TRP A 36 -28.07 21.61 0.82
CA TRP A 36 -28.22 21.91 2.24
C TRP A 36 -27.12 21.20 3.02
N ILE A 37 -26.00 21.88 3.28
CA ILE A 37 -25.06 21.77 4.43
C ILE A 37 -23.90 22.75 4.14
N TRP A 38 -24.15 24.06 4.13
CA TRP A 38 -23.06 25.05 4.11
C TRP A 38 -23.47 26.37 4.78
N LYS A 39 -23.58 26.36 6.11
CA LYS A 39 -23.45 27.58 6.94
C LYS A 39 -22.93 27.22 8.34
N THR A 40 -21.65 27.46 8.59
CA THR A 40 -21.16 28.24 9.76
C THR A 40 -19.63 28.42 9.72
N PRO A 41 -19.12 29.66 9.85
CA PRO A 41 -17.70 29.97 10.03
C PRO A 41 -17.36 30.27 11.51
N ARG A 42 -16.05 30.26 11.87
CA ARG A 42 -15.39 30.89 13.06
C ARG A 42 -14.75 30.03 14.18
N ILE A 43 -14.37 28.77 13.96
CA ILE A 43 -13.48 28.04 14.91
C ILE A 43 -12.03 27.86 14.40
N CYS A 44 -11.74 28.17 13.13
CA CYS A 44 -10.46 27.82 12.50
C CYS A 44 -9.25 28.75 12.73
N VAL A 45 -9.36 29.83 13.52
CA VAL A 45 -8.19 30.72 13.75
C VAL A 45 -7.44 30.38 15.04
N SER A 46 -8.10 29.85 16.08
CA SER A 46 -7.41 29.57 17.36
C SER A 46 -6.58 28.28 17.33
N LEU A 47 -7.04 27.23 16.64
CA LEU A 47 -6.30 25.95 16.49
C LEU A 47 -5.04 26.09 15.64
N ARG A 48 -5.05 26.99 14.64
CA ARG A 48 -3.87 27.31 13.84
C ARG A 48 -2.77 27.98 14.67
N ASN A 49 -3.13 28.85 15.61
CA ASN A 49 -2.17 29.59 16.44
C ASN A 49 -1.66 28.78 17.64
N ALA A 50 -2.45 27.83 18.16
CA ALA A 50 -2.03 26.93 19.24
C ALA A 50 -0.93 25.94 18.78
N LEU A 51 -1.04 25.42 17.56
CA LEU A 51 -0.06 24.50 16.98
C LEU A 51 1.27 25.19 16.60
N VAL A 52 1.23 26.44 16.14
CA VAL A 52 2.45 27.21 15.80
C VAL A 52 3.24 27.59 17.05
N LYS A 53 2.58 27.91 18.17
CA LYS A 53 3.28 28.29 19.42
C LYS A 53 3.94 27.13 20.16
N SER A 54 3.44 25.90 20.00
CA SER A 54 4.05 24.72 20.65
C SER A 54 5.33 24.26 19.95
N VAL A 55 5.47 24.53 18.65
CA VAL A 55 6.63 24.11 17.83
C VAL A 55 7.80 25.09 17.88
N CYS A 56 7.57 26.37 18.21
CA CYS A 56 8.64 27.38 18.26
C CYS A 56 9.50 27.39 19.54
N ASN A 57 9.21 26.56 20.56
CA ASN A 57 9.94 26.59 21.83
C ASN A 57 10.97 25.45 22.03
N TRP A 58 11.28 24.70 20.97
CA TRP A 58 12.31 23.64 21.00
C TRP A 58 13.61 24.12 20.35
N GLY A 59 14.27 25.07 21.02
CA GLY A 59 15.68 25.35 20.79
C GLY A 59 16.53 24.38 21.63
N VAL A 60 17.26 23.47 20.97
CA VAL A 60 18.24 22.61 21.66
C VAL A 60 19.61 22.75 21.02
N LYS A 61 20.54 23.21 21.87
CA LYS A 61 21.98 23.39 21.70
C LYS A 61 22.70 22.08 21.34
N LYS A 62 23.79 22.19 20.59
CA LYS A 62 24.80 21.13 20.39
C LYS A 62 25.52 20.81 21.71
N PRO A 63 25.95 19.56 21.92
CA PRO A 63 27.14 19.31 22.72
C PRO A 63 28.26 18.62 21.93
N ASP A 64 29.48 18.97 22.32
CA ASP A 64 30.77 18.48 21.83
C ASP A 64 31.07 17.02 22.23
N LYS A 65 31.99 16.40 21.48
CA LYS A 65 32.58 15.05 21.69
C LYS A 65 33.68 15.07 22.78
N PRO A 66 34.38 13.94 23.07
CA PRO A 66 33.93 12.60 23.45
C PRO A 66 34.63 12.10 24.75
N GLY A 67 34.07 11.09 25.42
CA GLY A 67 34.72 10.41 26.56
C GLY A 67 34.61 8.89 26.46
N LYS A 68 35.75 8.20 26.55
CA LYS A 68 35.90 6.73 26.63
C LYS A 68 35.50 6.21 28.02
N LEU A 69 34.97 4.98 28.10
CA LEU A 69 35.06 3.99 29.21
C LEU A 69 34.45 2.67 28.68
N SER A 70 35.26 1.68 28.31
CA SER A 70 35.76 0.51 29.08
C SER A 70 34.74 -0.59 29.38
N THR A 71 35.11 -1.79 28.91
CA THR A 71 34.54 -3.13 29.10
C THR A 71 34.53 -3.60 30.55
N ALA A 72 33.45 -4.26 31.00
CA ALA A 72 33.45 -5.60 31.63
C ALA A 72 32.11 -5.90 32.34
N GLY A 73 31.58 -7.10 32.07
CA GLY A 73 30.82 -7.90 33.05
C GLY A 73 29.32 -7.64 33.17
N CYS A 74 28.49 -8.53 32.59
CA CYS A 74 27.61 -9.37 33.41
C CYS A 74 27.06 -10.54 32.57
N GLN A 75 27.45 -11.75 32.96
CA GLN A 75 26.86 -13.01 32.51
C GLN A 75 25.63 -13.35 33.36
N ARG A 76 24.70 -14.09 32.72
CA ARG A 76 23.67 -15.00 33.27
C ARG A 76 22.41 -14.38 33.89
N LEU A 77 21.29 -14.81 33.30
CA LEU A 77 19.99 -15.24 33.81
C LEU A 77 18.94 -14.81 32.76
N ASN A 78 18.00 -15.62 32.27
CA ASN A 78 17.62 -16.99 32.57
C ASN A 78 16.75 -17.49 31.40
N ASN A 79 16.91 -18.77 31.06
CA ASN A 79 16.00 -19.52 30.20
C ASN A 79 14.66 -19.72 30.91
N SER A 80 13.54 -19.40 30.28
CA SER A 80 12.33 -20.23 30.27
C SER A 80 11.24 -19.58 29.41
N LYS A 81 10.51 -20.40 28.64
CA LYS A 81 9.37 -20.08 27.74
C LYS A 81 9.64 -19.87 26.25
N ALA A 82 10.71 -20.45 25.73
CA ALA A 82 10.80 -20.80 24.30
C ALA A 82 10.97 -22.32 24.20
N ASN A 83 9.86 -23.06 24.15
CA ASN A 83 9.78 -24.46 23.70
C ASN A 83 8.32 -24.93 23.81
N ARG A 84 7.55 -24.72 22.74
CA ARG A 84 6.28 -25.45 22.54
C ARG A 84 5.82 -25.61 21.09
N TRP A 85 6.69 -25.39 20.10
CA TRP A 85 6.36 -25.49 18.66
C TRP A 85 7.35 -26.33 17.85
N ALA A 86 8.07 -27.25 18.47
CA ALA A 86 9.00 -28.15 17.78
C ALA A 86 9.11 -29.50 18.49
N ALA A 87 8.14 -30.40 18.29
CA ALA A 87 8.28 -31.84 18.57
C ALA A 87 7.05 -32.66 18.12
N ILE A 88 6.69 -32.68 16.84
CA ILE A 88 5.92 -33.82 16.26
C ILE A 88 6.30 -33.96 14.78
N GLN A 89 7.47 -34.52 14.46
CA GLN A 89 7.73 -35.23 13.20
C GLN A 89 8.93 -36.17 13.40
N ALA A 90 8.69 -37.33 14.02
CA ALA A 90 9.61 -38.46 13.97
C ALA A 90 8.86 -39.74 14.38
N ASN A 91 8.27 -40.41 13.39
CA ASN A 91 8.14 -41.86 13.26
C ASN A 91 6.91 -42.20 12.44
N SER A 92 7.10 -42.61 11.19
CA SER A 92 6.57 -43.87 10.65
C SER A 92 6.89 -43.98 9.15
N ARG A 93 7.81 -44.89 8.82
CA ARG A 93 7.81 -45.55 7.50
C ARG A 93 6.74 -46.65 7.54
N PRO A 94 6.04 -46.89 6.42
CA PRO A 94 5.92 -48.27 5.97
C PRO A 94 6.17 -48.45 4.47
N LYS A 95 6.29 -49.74 4.13
CA LYS A 95 6.88 -50.38 2.95
C LYS A 95 6.07 -50.20 1.66
N ALA A 96 6.76 -50.45 0.55
CA ALA A 96 6.25 -50.45 -0.82
C ALA A 96 5.28 -51.60 -1.17
N ASN A 97 4.42 -51.28 -2.15
CA ASN A 97 3.69 -52.09 -3.13
C ASN A 97 2.66 -53.15 -2.67
N VAL A 98 1.39 -52.82 -2.87
CA VAL A 98 0.39 -53.71 -3.50
C VAL A 98 -0.46 -52.86 -4.45
N VAL A 99 -0.49 -53.23 -5.72
CA VAL A 99 -1.36 -52.68 -6.76
C VAL A 99 -2.64 -53.51 -6.79
N SER A 100 -3.82 -52.86 -6.69
CA SER A 100 -5.05 -53.30 -7.36
C SER A 100 -6.08 -52.16 -7.36
N GLU A 101 -6.28 -51.59 -8.55
CA GLU A 101 -7.57 -51.37 -9.20
C GLU A 101 -8.79 -51.05 -8.30
N ILE A 102 -9.14 -49.77 -8.21
CA ILE A 102 -10.54 -49.31 -8.21
C ILE A 102 -10.59 -48.01 -9.03
N ALA A 103 -11.27 -48.08 -10.17
CA ALA A 103 -11.71 -46.91 -10.91
C ALA A 103 -13.02 -46.41 -10.30
N SER A 104 -13.10 -45.11 -9.99
CA SER A 104 -14.36 -44.38 -9.90
C SER A 104 -14.09 -42.87 -9.96
N ASP A 105 -14.81 -42.22 -10.87
CA ASP A 105 -14.89 -40.77 -11.07
C ASP A 105 -14.74 -39.92 -9.80
N SER A 106 -13.69 -39.10 -9.80
CA SER A 106 -13.75 -37.76 -9.24
C SER A 106 -12.68 -36.94 -9.93
N ASP A 107 -13.11 -36.11 -10.89
CA ASP A 107 -12.36 -34.94 -11.32
C ASP A 107 -12.32 -33.96 -10.13
N GLU A 108 -11.52 -34.31 -9.12
CA GLU A 108 -11.04 -33.35 -8.13
C GLU A 108 -10.14 -32.40 -8.92
N THR A 109 -10.74 -31.35 -9.46
CA THR A 109 -10.03 -30.21 -10.01
C THR A 109 -9.02 -29.78 -8.96
N LEU A 110 -7.74 -30.09 -9.17
CA LEU A 110 -6.64 -29.52 -8.39
C LEU A 110 -6.92 -28.03 -8.24
N PRO A 111 -6.86 -27.45 -7.03
CA PRO A 111 -7.25 -26.07 -6.81
C PRO A 111 -6.49 -25.21 -7.82
N SER A 112 -7.24 -24.56 -8.73
CA SER A 112 -6.67 -23.71 -9.76
C SER A 112 -5.69 -22.76 -9.09
N GLN A 113 -4.43 -22.79 -9.51
CA GLN A 113 -3.38 -21.98 -8.92
C GLN A 113 -3.85 -20.50 -8.91
N ARG A 114 -3.91 -19.90 -7.71
CA ARG A 114 -4.37 -18.52 -7.54
C ARG A 114 -3.54 -17.59 -8.41
N LYS A 115 -4.21 -16.69 -9.13
CA LYS A 115 -3.56 -15.67 -9.96
C LYS A 115 -3.23 -14.46 -9.09
N ILE A 116 -1.94 -14.20 -8.90
CA ILE A 116 -1.44 -13.18 -7.96
C ILE A 116 -0.73 -12.08 -8.74
N LEU A 117 -1.09 -10.82 -8.48
CA LEU A 117 -0.42 -9.66 -9.03
C LEU A 117 0.40 -8.94 -7.96
N VAL A 118 1.68 -8.66 -8.22
CA VAL A 118 2.47 -7.69 -7.46
C VAL A 118 2.44 -6.35 -8.18
N SER A 119 1.76 -5.36 -7.60
CA SER A 119 1.68 -4.00 -8.11
C SER A 119 2.71 -3.10 -7.44
N ILE A 120 3.50 -2.40 -8.25
CA ILE A 120 4.60 -1.53 -7.83
C ILE A 120 4.36 -0.14 -8.41
N ALA A 121 4.16 0.86 -7.55
CA ALA A 121 4.05 2.25 -7.98
C ALA A 121 5.45 2.87 -8.09
N THR A 122 5.78 3.45 -9.25
CA THR A 122 7.12 4.00 -9.53
C THR A 122 7.07 5.49 -9.91
N TYR A 123 8.07 6.23 -9.42
CA TYR A 123 8.43 7.56 -9.91
C TYR A 123 9.90 7.83 -9.61
N ASN A 124 10.72 7.82 -10.66
CA ASN A 124 12.20 7.85 -10.62
C ASN A 124 12.83 6.65 -9.90
N GLU A 125 12.56 5.43 -10.37
CA GLU A 125 13.01 4.17 -9.73
C GLU A 125 13.86 3.29 -10.66
N ARG A 126 14.44 3.86 -11.73
CA ARG A 126 15.18 3.12 -12.77
C ARG A 126 16.32 2.26 -12.24
N GLU A 127 16.97 2.70 -11.16
CA GLU A 127 18.09 1.97 -10.55
C GLU A 127 17.65 0.79 -9.69
N ASN A 128 16.51 0.89 -9.01
CA ASN A 128 16.05 -0.13 -8.06
C ASN A 128 15.24 -1.22 -8.77
N LEU A 129 14.43 -0.82 -9.77
CA LEU A 129 13.41 -1.66 -10.36
C LEU A 129 13.93 -2.98 -10.97
N PRO A 130 15.07 -3.04 -11.69
CA PRO A 130 15.54 -4.31 -12.26
C PRO A 130 15.87 -5.36 -11.21
N ASN A 131 16.57 -4.96 -10.15
CA ASN A 131 16.92 -5.85 -9.05
C ASN A 131 15.68 -6.27 -8.26
N LEU A 132 14.74 -5.33 -8.06
CA LEU A 132 13.49 -5.61 -7.37
C LEU A 132 12.65 -6.66 -8.10
N VAL A 133 12.49 -6.51 -9.42
CA VAL A 133 11.76 -7.47 -10.26
C VAL A 133 12.39 -8.86 -10.20
N ALA A 134 13.73 -8.94 -10.29
CA ALA A 134 14.44 -10.22 -10.16
C ALA A 134 14.23 -10.88 -8.79
N GLU A 135 14.28 -10.11 -7.70
CA GLU A 135 14.04 -10.59 -6.33
C GLU A 135 12.58 -11.03 -6.12
N ILE A 136 11.61 -10.32 -6.70
CA ILE A 136 10.20 -10.74 -6.65
C ILE A 136 10.03 -12.10 -7.32
N PHE A 137 10.54 -12.30 -8.54
CA PHE A 137 10.44 -13.60 -9.21
C PHE A 137 11.23 -14.69 -8.49
N ARG A 138 12.32 -14.35 -7.80
CA ARG A 138 13.08 -15.31 -6.98
C ARG A 138 12.25 -15.84 -5.82
N PHE A 139 11.56 -14.96 -5.08
CA PHE A 139 10.80 -15.36 -3.90
C PHE A 139 9.37 -15.81 -4.22
N ALA A 140 8.79 -15.30 -5.30
CA ALA A 140 7.42 -15.58 -5.70
C ALA A 140 7.37 -15.88 -7.22
N PRO A 141 7.86 -17.05 -7.66
CA PRO A 141 8.11 -17.34 -9.07
C PRO A 141 6.85 -17.47 -9.93
N THR A 142 5.66 -17.44 -9.35
CA THR A 142 4.38 -17.67 -10.04
C THR A 142 3.50 -16.43 -10.09
N VAL A 143 4.00 -15.28 -9.67
CA VAL A 143 3.25 -14.02 -9.67
C VAL A 143 3.42 -13.29 -10.99
N ASP A 144 2.42 -12.49 -11.35
CA ASP A 144 2.56 -11.44 -12.36
C ASP A 144 2.99 -10.14 -11.67
N ILE A 145 3.70 -9.26 -12.38
CA ILE A 145 4.15 -7.96 -11.87
C ILE A 145 3.54 -6.85 -12.71
N LEU A 146 2.90 -5.89 -12.06
CA LEU A 146 2.46 -4.64 -12.68
C LEU A 146 3.30 -3.48 -12.16
N VAL A 147 4.01 -2.81 -13.05
CA VAL A 147 4.67 -1.53 -12.76
C VAL A 147 3.72 -0.41 -13.16
N VAL A 148 3.29 0.38 -12.18
CA VAL A 148 2.46 1.57 -12.38
C VAL A 148 3.35 2.81 -12.31
N ASP A 149 3.71 3.36 -13.47
CA ASP A 149 4.68 4.45 -13.57
C ASP A 149 4.00 5.79 -13.85
N ASP A 150 4.26 6.80 -13.00
CA ASP A 150 3.71 8.16 -13.12
C ASP A 150 4.53 9.05 -14.10
N ASN A 151 4.84 8.48 -15.28
CA ASN A 151 5.63 9.10 -16.35
C ASN A 151 7.01 9.58 -15.86
N SER A 152 7.82 8.63 -15.40
CA SER A 152 9.15 8.90 -14.87
C SER A 152 10.10 9.42 -15.96
N PRO A 153 10.78 10.56 -15.75
CA PRO A 153 11.77 11.11 -16.70
C PRO A 153 13.11 10.37 -16.70
N ASP A 154 13.36 9.45 -15.76
CA ASP A 154 14.65 8.76 -15.58
C ASP A 154 14.79 7.48 -16.44
N GLY A 155 13.83 7.21 -17.32
CA GLY A 155 13.80 6.00 -18.15
C GLY A 155 13.24 4.76 -17.45
N THR A 156 12.59 4.89 -16.29
CA THR A 156 11.91 3.76 -15.62
C THR A 156 10.91 3.06 -16.56
N SER A 157 10.02 3.84 -17.21
CA SER A 157 9.05 3.31 -18.18
C SER A 157 9.73 2.63 -19.38
N ASP A 158 10.83 3.17 -19.89
CA ASP A 158 11.53 2.62 -21.05
C ASP A 158 12.15 1.25 -20.74
N TRP A 159 12.74 1.12 -19.54
CA TRP A 159 13.24 -0.18 -19.08
C TRP A 159 12.12 -1.20 -18.99
N CYS A 160 10.97 -0.83 -18.43
CA CYS A 160 9.82 -1.74 -18.35
C CYS A 160 9.40 -2.22 -19.74
N ARG A 161 9.24 -1.31 -20.71
CA ARG A 161 8.83 -1.68 -22.09
C ARG A 161 9.75 -2.72 -22.71
N GLN A 162 11.07 -2.55 -22.57
CA GLN A 162 12.05 -3.52 -23.06
C GLN A 162 11.93 -4.86 -22.32
N GLN A 163 11.75 -4.82 -21.00
CA GLN A 163 11.70 -6.02 -20.19
C GLN A 163 10.43 -6.86 -20.43
N GLN A 164 9.29 -6.23 -20.77
CA GLN A 164 8.05 -6.93 -21.11
C GLN A 164 8.17 -7.80 -22.37
N GLU A 165 9.10 -7.50 -23.28
CA GLU A 165 9.36 -8.31 -24.48
C GLU A 165 9.98 -9.67 -24.13
N ILE A 166 10.65 -9.75 -22.98
CA ILE A 166 11.41 -10.93 -22.54
C ILE A 166 10.68 -11.68 -21.42
N GLU A 167 9.94 -10.96 -20.57
CA GLU A 167 9.18 -11.52 -19.45
C GLU A 167 7.69 -11.15 -19.58
N PRO A 168 6.84 -12.06 -20.11
CA PRO A 168 5.43 -11.78 -20.37
C PRO A 168 4.60 -11.55 -19.09
N ARG A 169 5.12 -11.93 -17.92
CA ARG A 169 4.46 -11.70 -16.62
C ARG A 169 4.72 -10.31 -16.06
N LEU A 170 5.65 -9.55 -16.65
CA LEU A 170 5.84 -8.14 -16.33
C LEU A 170 4.93 -7.29 -17.20
N THR A 171 4.21 -6.33 -16.60
CA THR A 171 3.36 -5.38 -17.32
C THR A 171 3.64 -3.94 -16.89
N LEU A 172 3.74 -3.02 -17.85
CA LEU A 172 3.79 -1.57 -17.60
C LEU A 172 2.41 -0.93 -17.76
N LEU A 173 1.98 -0.18 -16.75
CA LEU A 173 0.91 0.80 -16.83
C LEU A 173 1.49 2.20 -16.65
N CYS A 174 1.70 2.92 -17.75
CA CYS A 174 2.24 4.28 -17.75
C CYS A 174 1.11 5.31 -17.67
N ARG A 175 1.16 6.21 -16.68
CA ARG A 175 0.16 7.25 -16.40
C ARG A 175 0.75 8.63 -16.65
N THR A 176 0.12 9.40 -17.55
CA THR A 176 0.63 10.73 -17.95
C THR A 176 -0.14 11.90 -17.34
N GLN A 177 -1.39 11.70 -16.94
CA GLN A 177 -2.28 12.78 -16.48
C GLN A 177 -2.43 12.83 -14.95
N GLU A 178 -2.47 11.68 -14.30
CA GLU A 178 -2.60 11.56 -12.85
C GLU A 178 -1.25 11.28 -12.21
N LYS A 179 -0.99 11.90 -11.05
CA LYS A 179 0.22 11.65 -10.25
C LYS A 179 -0.14 11.46 -8.78
N GLY A 180 0.60 10.61 -8.11
CA GLY A 180 0.52 10.42 -6.66
C GLY A 180 0.45 8.95 -6.26
N LEU A 181 1.09 8.64 -5.13
CA LEU A 181 1.18 7.26 -4.62
C LEU A 181 -0.20 6.62 -4.42
N GLY A 182 -1.17 7.36 -3.88
CA GLY A 182 -2.52 6.84 -3.66
C GLY A 182 -3.23 6.52 -4.98
N SER A 183 -3.18 7.42 -5.96
CA SER A 183 -3.83 7.20 -7.26
C SER A 183 -3.15 6.09 -8.07
N ALA A 184 -1.81 6.01 -8.05
CA ALA A 184 -1.07 4.90 -8.66
C ALA A 184 -1.42 3.56 -8.00
N THR A 185 -1.55 3.53 -6.67
CA THR A 185 -1.99 2.32 -5.95
C THR A 185 -3.41 1.93 -6.35
N ILE A 186 -4.36 2.88 -6.41
CA ILE A 186 -5.74 2.61 -6.89
C ILE A 186 -5.72 2.05 -8.31
N ALA A 187 -4.88 2.59 -9.21
CA ALA A 187 -4.77 2.09 -10.57
C ALA A 187 -4.33 0.61 -10.59
N GLY A 188 -3.36 0.23 -9.75
CA GLY A 188 -2.95 -1.16 -9.59
C GLY A 188 -4.06 -2.08 -9.06
N LEU A 189 -4.81 -1.62 -8.04
CA LEU A 189 -5.95 -2.37 -7.50
C LEU A 189 -7.07 -2.53 -8.56
N LYS A 190 -7.39 -1.48 -9.31
CA LYS A 190 -8.37 -1.52 -10.41
C LYS A 190 -7.92 -2.47 -11.52
N TYR A 191 -6.64 -2.44 -11.89
CA TYR A 191 -6.07 -3.36 -12.87
C TYR A 191 -6.23 -4.82 -12.43
N ALA A 192 -5.92 -5.13 -11.17
CA ALA A 192 -6.09 -6.48 -10.63
C ALA A 192 -7.54 -6.98 -10.75
N ILE A 193 -8.52 -6.12 -10.44
CA ILE A 193 -9.95 -6.40 -10.59
C ILE A 193 -10.31 -6.65 -12.07
N GLN A 194 -9.89 -5.77 -12.97
CA GLN A 194 -10.22 -5.82 -14.40
C GLN A 194 -9.64 -7.05 -15.09
N HIS A 195 -8.47 -7.51 -14.65
CA HIS A 195 -7.75 -8.65 -15.23
C HIS A 195 -7.95 -9.96 -14.45
N ASN A 196 -8.98 -10.02 -13.58
CA ASN A 196 -9.43 -11.20 -12.84
C ASN A 196 -8.33 -11.90 -12.03
N TYR A 197 -7.48 -11.11 -11.34
CA TYR A 197 -6.56 -11.66 -10.35
C TYR A 197 -7.31 -12.04 -9.07
N ASP A 198 -6.89 -13.12 -8.42
CA ASP A 198 -7.41 -13.51 -7.10
C ASP A 198 -6.86 -12.59 -6.01
N TYR A 199 -5.56 -12.27 -6.11
CA TYR A 199 -4.84 -11.44 -5.15
C TYR A 199 -4.06 -10.32 -5.83
N VAL A 200 -4.00 -9.17 -5.15
CA VAL A 200 -3.09 -8.08 -5.49
C VAL A 200 -2.26 -7.69 -4.29
N ILE A 201 -0.95 -7.61 -4.48
CA ILE A 201 0.04 -7.23 -3.49
C ILE A 201 0.58 -5.86 -3.85
N ASN A 202 0.49 -4.90 -2.95
CA ASN A 202 1.20 -3.64 -3.09
C ASN A 202 2.61 -3.79 -2.55
N LEU A 203 3.61 -3.34 -3.31
CA LEU A 203 5.02 -3.37 -2.91
C LEU A 203 5.72 -2.07 -3.32
N ASP A 204 6.50 -1.50 -2.42
CA ASP A 204 7.29 -0.30 -2.71
C ASP A 204 8.51 -0.62 -3.60
N ALA A 205 8.89 0.33 -4.44
CA ALA A 205 9.99 0.17 -5.39
C ALA A 205 11.40 0.28 -4.79
N ASP A 206 11.53 0.72 -3.53
CA ASP A 206 12.79 1.17 -2.90
C ASP A 206 13.42 0.16 -1.92
N PHE A 207 12.98 -1.10 -1.95
CA PHE A 207 13.38 -2.18 -1.05
C PHE A 207 13.11 -1.96 0.44
N SER A 208 12.42 -0.88 0.83
CA SER A 208 11.99 -0.71 2.23
C SER A 208 11.08 -1.85 2.71
N HIS A 209 10.34 -2.45 1.77
CA HIS A 209 9.64 -3.70 1.94
C HIS A 209 10.35 -4.79 1.11
N HIS A 210 11.05 -5.70 1.78
CA HIS A 210 11.87 -6.68 1.08
C HIS A 210 11.03 -7.83 0.48
N PRO A 211 11.21 -8.21 -0.80
CA PRO A 211 10.44 -9.28 -1.46
C PRO A 211 10.49 -10.65 -0.77
N LYS A 212 11.50 -10.91 0.07
CA LYS A 212 11.62 -12.12 0.90
C LYS A 212 10.37 -12.44 1.75
N TYR A 213 9.55 -11.44 2.07
CA TYR A 213 8.33 -11.62 2.85
C TYR A 213 7.12 -12.01 1.98
N LEU A 214 7.22 -12.00 0.64
CA LEU A 214 6.12 -12.37 -0.26
C LEU A 214 5.57 -13.79 -0.01
N PRO A 215 6.40 -14.84 0.18
CA PRO A 215 5.88 -16.18 0.42
C PRO A 215 4.97 -16.25 1.66
N ASP A 216 5.42 -15.66 2.76
CA ASP A 216 4.68 -15.65 4.02
C ASP A 216 3.42 -14.78 3.93
N LEU A 217 3.49 -13.66 3.21
CA LEU A 217 2.32 -12.79 2.97
C LEU A 217 1.24 -13.52 2.17
N ILE A 218 1.65 -14.26 1.12
CA ILE A 218 0.75 -15.06 0.28
C ILE A 218 0.17 -16.24 1.06
N ALA A 219 1.01 -17.02 1.76
CA ALA A 219 0.56 -18.14 2.59
C ALA A 219 -0.40 -17.69 3.70
N GLY A 220 -0.17 -16.49 4.24
CA GLY A 220 -1.03 -15.85 5.21
C GLY A 220 -2.45 -15.59 4.71
N MET A 221 -2.65 -15.31 3.42
CA MET A 221 -3.98 -15.07 2.83
C MET A 221 -4.87 -16.30 2.84
N GLU A 222 -4.27 -17.48 2.71
CA GLU A 222 -4.97 -18.77 2.68
C GLU A 222 -5.10 -19.38 4.08
N SER A 223 -4.27 -18.92 5.03
CA SER A 223 -4.27 -19.42 6.39
C SER A 223 -5.54 -18.97 7.13
N ALA A 224 -6.45 -19.90 7.39
CA ALA A 224 -7.59 -19.67 8.26
C ALA A 224 -7.19 -19.90 9.73
N PRO A 225 -7.58 -19.04 10.68
CA PRO A 225 -7.51 -19.39 12.10
C PRO A 225 -8.42 -20.61 12.37
N PRO A 226 -8.14 -21.43 13.41
CA PRO A 226 -8.95 -22.61 13.72
C PRO A 226 -10.43 -22.26 13.89
N GLY A 227 -11.30 -22.91 13.11
CA GLY A 227 -12.75 -22.65 13.09
C GLY A 227 -13.17 -21.33 12.44
N GLY A 228 -12.21 -20.61 11.86
CA GLY A 228 -12.42 -19.36 11.15
C GLY A 228 -12.33 -19.52 9.65
N GLN A 229 -12.22 -18.38 8.98
CA GLN A 229 -12.14 -18.29 7.54
C GLN A 229 -10.85 -17.57 7.14
N PRO A 230 -10.33 -17.77 5.92
CA PRO A 230 -9.15 -17.06 5.43
C PRO A 230 -9.33 -15.54 5.52
N VAL A 231 -8.23 -14.81 5.64
CA VAL A 231 -8.27 -13.34 5.69
C VAL A 231 -8.54 -12.75 4.30
N ASP A 232 -9.01 -11.51 4.29
CA ASP A 232 -9.29 -10.76 3.07
C ASP A 232 -8.18 -9.74 2.78
N VAL A 233 -7.43 -9.38 3.82
CA VAL A 233 -6.28 -8.48 3.75
C VAL A 233 -5.18 -9.02 4.67
N MET A 234 -3.98 -9.24 4.13
CA MET A 234 -2.79 -9.56 4.92
C MET A 234 -1.80 -8.40 4.83
N LEU A 235 -1.30 -7.92 5.97
CA LEU A 235 -0.40 -6.77 6.05
C LEU A 235 0.99 -7.20 6.53
N GLY A 236 2.04 -6.60 5.97
CA GLY A 236 3.34 -6.58 6.60
C GLY A 236 3.39 -5.51 7.70
N SER A 237 3.51 -5.93 8.95
CA SER A 237 3.41 -5.03 10.11
C SER A 237 4.73 -4.86 10.83
N ARG A 238 5.11 -3.60 11.07
CA ARG A 238 6.33 -3.21 11.79
C ARG A 238 6.14 -3.23 13.31
N TYR A 239 4.89 -3.23 13.78
CA TYR A 239 4.54 -2.96 15.18
C TYR A 239 3.99 -4.16 15.94
N ILE A 240 4.00 -5.35 15.33
CA ILE A 240 3.68 -6.62 16.00
C ILE A 240 4.97 -7.33 16.45
N PRO A 241 4.92 -8.31 17.38
CA PRO A 241 6.09 -9.07 17.81
C PRO A 241 6.83 -9.69 16.61
N GLY A 242 8.15 -9.48 16.55
CA GLY A 242 9.00 -9.90 15.42
C GLY A 242 9.14 -8.85 14.31
N GLY A 243 8.25 -7.85 14.26
CA GLY A 243 8.35 -6.71 13.34
C GLY A 243 9.33 -5.64 13.85
N GLY A 244 9.80 -4.78 12.94
CA GLY A 244 10.76 -3.75 13.30
C GLY A 244 11.00 -2.67 12.24
N ILE A 245 11.78 -1.67 12.64
CA ILE A 245 12.23 -0.57 11.77
C ILE A 245 13.73 -0.39 11.97
N GLU A 246 14.50 -0.44 10.89
CA GLU A 246 15.94 -0.26 10.87
C GLU A 246 16.35 1.05 10.18
N GLY A 247 17.44 1.65 10.65
CA GLY A 247 18.00 2.89 10.07
C GLY A 247 17.25 4.19 10.41
N TRP A 248 16.08 4.14 11.05
CA TRP A 248 15.37 5.38 11.44
C TRP A 248 15.88 5.96 12.77
N PRO A 249 15.99 7.29 12.89
CA PRO A 249 16.25 7.93 14.18
C PRO A 249 15.09 7.67 15.15
N ILE A 250 15.40 7.57 16.44
CA ILE A 250 14.43 7.22 17.50
C ILE A 250 13.24 8.19 17.50
N SER A 251 13.48 9.49 17.29
CA SER A 251 12.42 10.51 17.19
C SER A 251 11.40 10.20 16.09
N ARG A 252 11.87 9.75 14.91
CA ARG A 252 11.00 9.36 13.79
C ARG A 252 10.23 8.08 14.11
N LYS A 253 10.86 7.10 14.77
CA LYS A 253 10.18 5.86 15.21
C LYS A 253 9.05 6.17 16.19
N ILE A 254 9.32 7.03 17.17
CA ILE A 254 8.35 7.47 18.18
C ILE A 254 7.19 8.21 17.50
N MET A 255 7.49 9.21 16.66
CA MET A 255 6.46 9.97 15.93
C MET A 255 5.57 9.05 15.08
N SER A 256 6.18 8.12 14.33
CA SER A 256 5.45 7.16 13.51
C SER A 256 4.51 6.28 14.34
N LYS A 257 4.98 5.77 15.48
CA LYS A 257 4.17 4.96 16.39
C LYS A 257 2.99 5.75 16.97
N PHE A 258 3.19 7.03 17.32
CA PHE A 258 2.11 7.89 17.79
C PHE A 258 1.05 8.18 16.73
N ILE A 259 1.47 8.54 15.50
CA ILE A 259 0.54 8.81 14.40
C ILE A 259 -0.26 7.55 14.05
N ASN A 260 0.41 6.40 14.00
CA ASN A 260 -0.23 5.10 13.76
C ASN A 260 -1.25 4.76 14.86
N ALA A 261 -0.89 4.90 16.14
CA ALA A 261 -1.81 4.67 17.24
C ALA A 261 -3.02 5.63 17.23
N TYR A 262 -2.81 6.89 16.87
CA TYR A 262 -3.88 7.87 16.70
C TYR A 262 -4.85 7.44 15.59
N ALA A 263 -4.34 7.06 14.41
CA ALA A 263 -5.17 6.63 13.29
C ALA A 263 -5.96 5.35 13.63
N ILE A 264 -5.31 4.34 14.21
CA ILE A 264 -5.95 3.09 14.64
C ILE A 264 -7.07 3.37 15.64
N GLY A 265 -6.80 4.17 16.68
CA GLY A 265 -7.79 4.48 17.72
C GLY A 265 -8.96 5.31 17.19
N TRP A 266 -8.67 6.34 16.39
CA TRP A 266 -9.69 7.25 15.86
C TRP A 266 -10.61 6.57 14.83
N LEU A 267 -10.04 5.76 13.93
CA LEU A 267 -10.80 5.06 12.88
C LEU A 267 -11.33 3.70 13.36
N ARG A 268 -10.86 3.20 14.50
CA ARG A 268 -11.09 1.84 15.03
C ARG A 268 -10.68 0.77 14.02
N LEU A 269 -9.44 0.87 13.52
CA LEU A 269 -8.91 -0.09 12.57
C LEU A 269 -8.50 -1.39 13.29
N PRO A 270 -8.84 -2.57 12.77
CA PRO A 270 -8.52 -3.86 13.40
C PRO A 270 -7.09 -4.33 13.02
N VAL A 271 -6.11 -3.43 13.04
CA VAL A 271 -4.69 -3.72 12.71
C VAL A 271 -3.75 -2.96 13.65
N SER A 272 -2.51 -3.43 13.75
CA SER A 272 -1.44 -2.80 14.53
C SER A 272 -0.59 -1.85 13.70
N ASP A 273 -0.51 -2.03 12.39
CA ASP A 273 0.18 -1.13 11.44
C ASP A 273 -0.75 -0.67 10.32
N CYS A 274 -1.23 0.58 10.40
CA CYS A 274 -2.19 1.12 9.43
C CYS A 274 -1.55 1.92 8.29
N SER A 275 -0.23 2.14 8.33
CA SER A 275 0.47 3.05 7.40
C SER A 275 1.44 2.34 6.46
N GLY A 276 1.79 1.07 6.72
CA GLY A 276 2.61 0.25 5.81
C GLY A 276 1.90 -0.03 4.48
N SER A 277 2.62 0.08 3.37
CA SER A 277 2.08 -0.16 2.01
C SER A 277 2.10 -1.63 1.61
N PHE A 278 2.98 -2.44 2.21
CA PHE A 278 3.13 -3.86 1.90
C PHE A 278 1.93 -4.68 2.39
N ARG A 279 1.02 -4.96 1.47
CA ARG A 279 -0.29 -5.56 1.76
C ARG A 279 -0.73 -6.45 0.61
N CYS A 280 -1.32 -7.59 0.93
CA CYS A 280 -2.02 -8.44 0.00
C CYS A 280 -3.53 -8.29 0.22
N TYR A 281 -4.27 -8.18 -0.88
CA TYR A 281 -5.72 -8.00 -0.87
C TYR A 281 -6.40 -9.08 -1.69
N ARG A 282 -7.50 -9.62 -1.18
CA ARG A 282 -8.45 -10.44 -1.94
C ARG A 282 -9.23 -9.56 -2.89
N THR A 283 -9.06 -9.77 -4.19
CA THR A 283 -9.66 -8.91 -5.23
C THR A 283 -11.19 -8.93 -5.19
N GLU A 284 -11.79 -10.05 -4.78
CA GLU A 284 -13.25 -10.15 -4.57
C GLU A 284 -13.77 -9.12 -3.54
N PHE A 285 -13.02 -8.87 -2.47
CA PHE A 285 -13.39 -7.87 -1.48
C PHE A 285 -13.15 -6.45 -1.98
N LEU A 286 -12.11 -6.23 -2.78
CA LEU A 286 -11.86 -4.92 -3.41
C LEU A 286 -12.99 -4.49 -4.34
N LYS A 287 -13.70 -5.43 -4.99
CA LYS A 287 -14.88 -5.13 -5.83
C LYS A 287 -16.04 -4.47 -5.06
N ARG A 288 -16.04 -4.56 -3.72
CA ARG A 288 -17.06 -3.95 -2.85
C ARG A 288 -16.72 -2.49 -2.49
N ILE A 289 -15.58 -1.99 -2.94
CA ILE A 289 -15.08 -0.65 -2.61
C ILE A 289 -15.35 0.31 -3.77
N GLU A 290 -16.02 1.42 -3.47
CA GLU A 290 -16.21 2.53 -4.39
C GLU A 290 -14.97 3.44 -4.41
N PHE A 291 -14.04 3.16 -5.32
CA PHE A 291 -12.76 3.88 -5.41
C PHE A 291 -12.89 5.39 -5.66
N ASP A 292 -14.02 5.86 -6.19
CA ASP A 292 -14.25 7.29 -6.46
C ASP A 292 -14.56 8.08 -5.18
N GLN A 293 -14.79 7.40 -4.05
CA GLN A 293 -14.98 8.04 -2.74
C GLN A 293 -13.67 8.41 -2.03
N PHE A 294 -12.53 7.91 -2.52
CA PHE A 294 -11.23 8.19 -1.91
C PHE A 294 -10.84 9.65 -2.05
N ARG A 295 -10.40 10.24 -0.94
CA ARG A 295 -9.97 11.65 -0.89
C ARG A 295 -8.46 11.79 -0.88
N SER A 296 -7.74 10.75 -0.47
CA SER A 296 -6.30 10.76 -0.33
C SER A 296 -5.60 10.39 -1.62
N THR A 297 -4.72 11.28 -2.09
CA THR A 297 -3.83 11.01 -3.23
C THR A 297 -2.38 10.69 -2.80
N GLY A 298 -2.06 10.88 -1.52
CA GLY A 298 -0.75 10.62 -0.92
C GLY A 298 -0.77 9.48 0.10
N TYR A 299 0.20 9.46 1.03
CA TYR A 299 0.40 8.37 2.00
C TYR A 299 -0.83 8.04 2.86
N ALA A 300 -1.69 9.03 3.14
CA ALA A 300 -2.94 8.87 3.90
C ALA A 300 -3.93 7.87 3.27
N PHE A 301 -3.72 7.53 1.99
CA PHE A 301 -4.48 6.52 1.28
C PHE A 301 -4.46 5.17 1.99
N PHE A 302 -3.33 4.81 2.62
CA PHE A 302 -3.19 3.52 3.28
C PHE A 302 -4.11 3.38 4.50
N GLU A 303 -4.32 4.44 5.26
CA GLU A 303 -5.29 4.47 6.35
C GLU A 303 -6.72 4.48 5.81
N GLU A 304 -6.98 5.25 4.75
CA GLU A 304 -8.30 5.39 4.13
C GLU A 304 -8.82 4.07 3.55
N ILE A 305 -7.99 3.32 2.83
CA ILE A 305 -8.40 2.02 2.27
C ILE A 305 -8.73 1.01 3.37
N LEU A 306 -7.98 0.99 4.47
CA LEU A 306 -8.29 0.12 5.62
C LEU A 306 -9.61 0.50 6.27
N TRP A 307 -9.91 1.80 6.34
CA TRP A 307 -11.19 2.27 6.84
C TRP A 307 -12.35 1.77 5.97
N PHE A 308 -12.26 1.91 4.65
CA PHE A 308 -13.26 1.38 3.71
C PHE A 308 -13.41 -0.15 3.83
N LEU A 309 -12.30 -0.88 3.87
CA LEU A 309 -12.29 -2.34 4.06
C LEU A 309 -12.90 -2.76 5.40
N THR A 310 -12.68 -1.98 6.46
CA THR A 310 -13.31 -2.21 7.77
C THR A 310 -14.82 -1.97 7.69
N GLN A 311 -15.27 -0.95 6.95
CA GLN A 311 -16.71 -0.73 6.73
C GLN A 311 -17.34 -1.85 5.90
N ALA A 312 -16.58 -2.44 4.98
CA ALA A 312 -16.97 -3.62 4.20
C ALA A 312 -16.81 -4.95 4.97
N GLN A 313 -16.53 -4.91 6.27
CA GLN A 313 -16.37 -6.07 7.17
C GLN A 313 -15.29 -7.06 6.71
N ALA A 314 -14.22 -6.58 6.07
CA ALA A 314 -13.07 -7.40 5.72
C ALA A 314 -12.38 -7.97 6.97
N ARG A 315 -11.80 -9.16 6.83
CA ARG A 315 -10.96 -9.80 7.84
C ARG A 315 -9.49 -9.48 7.57
N PHE A 316 -8.75 -9.19 8.64
CA PHE A 316 -7.38 -8.71 8.55
C PHE A 316 -6.43 -9.70 9.24
N GLY A 317 -5.27 -9.91 8.64
CA GLY A 317 -4.12 -10.59 9.23
C GLY A 317 -2.88 -9.71 9.19
N GLU A 318 -1.92 -9.97 10.07
CA GLU A 318 -0.64 -9.26 10.12
C GLU A 318 0.54 -10.25 10.19
N LEU A 319 1.55 -10.02 9.36
CA LEU A 319 2.83 -10.73 9.32
C LEU A 319 3.95 -9.78 9.80
N PRO A 320 4.84 -10.18 10.71
CA PRO A 320 5.93 -9.31 11.15
C PRO A 320 6.92 -9.07 10.01
N ILE A 321 7.24 -7.80 9.76
CA ILE A 321 8.30 -7.42 8.82
C ILE A 321 9.29 -6.45 9.46
N VAL A 322 10.53 -6.50 8.98
CA VAL A 322 11.53 -5.46 9.24
C VAL A 322 11.53 -4.48 8.07
N PHE A 323 11.14 -3.24 8.36
CA PHE A 323 11.21 -2.13 7.41
C PHE A 323 12.59 -1.49 7.48
N VAL A 324 13.29 -1.48 6.35
CA VAL A 324 14.63 -0.88 6.25
C VAL A 324 14.50 0.49 5.59
N ASN A 325 15.23 1.49 6.08
CA ASN A 325 15.27 2.78 5.41
C ASN A 325 15.81 2.62 3.98
N ARG A 326 15.17 3.26 3.00
CA ARG A 326 15.62 3.26 1.60
C ARG A 326 17.15 3.44 1.51
N GLU A 327 17.78 2.64 0.66
CA GLU A 327 19.23 2.76 0.40
C GLU A 327 19.52 3.91 -0.55
N LYS A 328 18.56 4.26 -1.43
CA LYS A 328 18.69 5.29 -2.48
C LYS A 328 17.47 6.21 -2.54
N GLY A 329 17.69 7.48 -2.90
CA GLY A 329 16.66 8.50 -3.10
C GLY A 329 16.40 9.43 -1.89
N HIS A 330 15.66 10.52 -2.11
CA HIS A 330 15.27 11.48 -1.07
C HIS A 330 13.85 11.23 -0.55
N SER A 331 13.62 11.44 0.76
CA SER A 331 12.30 11.28 1.36
C SER A 331 11.31 12.33 0.87
N LYS A 332 10.25 11.87 0.20
CA LYS A 332 9.18 12.70 -0.41
C LYS A 332 8.16 13.25 0.60
N ILE A 333 8.11 12.73 1.85
CA ILE A 333 7.11 13.17 2.85
C ILE A 333 7.41 14.59 3.31
N THR A 334 6.54 15.52 2.93
CA THR A 334 6.58 16.92 3.39
C THR A 334 5.69 17.15 4.61
N LEU A 335 5.96 18.19 5.41
CA LEU A 335 5.10 18.57 6.54
C LEU A 335 3.65 18.86 6.09
N GLN A 336 3.48 19.40 4.88
CA GLN A 336 2.17 19.67 4.29
C GLN A 336 1.38 18.37 4.03
N GLU A 337 2.04 17.31 3.56
CA GLU A 337 1.42 16.01 3.36
C GLU A 337 1.03 15.37 4.69
N ALA A 338 1.88 15.47 5.72
CA ALA A 338 1.55 14.99 7.06
C ALA A 338 0.31 15.71 7.64
N LEU A 339 0.22 17.04 7.50
CA LEU A 339 -0.95 17.80 7.96
C LEU A 339 -2.22 17.46 7.18
N ARG A 340 -2.12 17.25 5.86
CA ARG A 340 -3.24 16.77 5.04
C ARG A 340 -3.71 15.39 5.49
N ALA A 341 -2.79 14.47 5.75
CA ALA A 341 -3.11 13.13 6.24
C ALA A 341 -3.91 13.18 7.54
N VAL A 342 -3.45 13.96 8.52
CA VAL A 342 -4.16 14.16 9.79
C VAL A 342 -5.57 14.73 9.57
N TRP A 343 -5.72 15.71 8.67
CA TRP A 343 -7.02 16.30 8.36
C TRP A 343 -7.99 15.29 7.72
N ILE A 344 -7.53 14.48 6.75
CA ILE A 344 -8.34 13.44 6.11
C ILE A 344 -8.76 12.38 7.14
N ILE A 345 -7.83 11.89 7.95
CA ILE A 345 -8.12 10.93 9.04
C ILE A 345 -9.17 11.51 9.98
N GLY A 346 -9.05 12.80 10.33
CA GLY A 346 -10.04 13.53 11.11
C GLY A 346 -11.43 13.45 10.47
N GLN A 347 -11.55 13.79 9.19
CA GLN A 347 -12.82 13.76 8.44
C GLN A 347 -13.44 12.36 8.36
N LEU A 348 -12.64 11.33 8.09
CA LEU A 348 -13.10 9.94 7.99
C LEU A 348 -13.72 9.47 9.32
N GLY A 349 -13.08 9.79 10.45
CA GLY A 349 -13.65 9.49 11.75
C GLY A 349 -14.98 10.20 11.99
N PHE A 350 -15.10 11.48 11.62
CA PHE A 350 -16.38 12.21 11.74
C PHE A 350 -17.49 11.63 10.85
N ALA A 351 -17.17 11.18 9.63
CA ALA A 351 -18.14 10.54 8.74
C ALA A 351 -18.72 9.25 9.36
N LYS A 352 -17.87 8.44 10.00
CA LYS A 352 -18.28 7.24 10.75
C LYS A 352 -19.17 7.58 11.95
N PHE A 353 -18.86 8.62 12.72
CA PHE A 353 -19.72 9.05 13.82
C PHE A 353 -21.11 9.45 13.35
N ARG A 354 -21.21 10.11 12.19
CA ARG A 354 -22.51 10.48 11.60
C ARG A 354 -23.30 9.30 11.06
N SER A 355 -22.66 8.33 10.41
CA SER A 355 -23.35 7.12 9.94
C SER A 355 -23.84 6.24 11.09
N GLN A 356 -23.07 6.13 12.18
CA GLN A 356 -23.49 5.42 13.40
C GLN A 356 -24.59 6.15 14.17
N ALA A 357 -24.58 7.50 14.20
CA ALA A 357 -25.63 8.30 14.82
C ALA A 357 -26.94 8.36 13.99
N ALA A 358 -26.89 7.98 12.71
CA ALA A 358 -28.02 8.00 11.80
C ALA A 358 -28.73 6.64 11.67
N LEU A 359 -28.25 5.58 12.33
CA LEU A 359 -28.99 4.32 12.42
C LEU A 359 -30.19 4.52 13.37
N PRO A 360 -31.43 4.25 12.92
CA PRO A 360 -32.57 4.25 13.83
C PRO A 360 -32.31 3.25 14.95
N GLN A 361 -32.53 3.67 16.20
CA GLN A 361 -32.61 2.75 17.33
C GLN A 361 -33.72 1.74 17.00
N ASP A 362 -33.35 0.47 16.86
CA ASP A 362 -34.30 -0.63 16.73
C ASP A 362 -35.07 -0.73 18.06
N THR A 363 -36.19 -0.02 18.13
CA THR A 363 -37.18 -0.18 19.20
C THR A 363 -38.17 -1.26 18.76
N SER A 364 -37.71 -2.50 18.65
CA SER A 364 -38.59 -3.65 18.66
C SER A 364 -39.00 -3.92 20.12
N PRO A 365 -40.30 -3.95 20.45
CA PRO A 365 -40.74 -4.38 21.77
C PRO A 365 -40.50 -5.90 21.89
N ASN A 366 -39.76 -6.29 22.92
CA ASN A 366 -39.54 -7.70 23.29
C ASN A 366 -40.89 -8.43 23.45
N PRO A 367 -41.09 -9.60 22.82
CA PRO A 367 -42.24 -10.45 23.10
C PRO A 367 -42.14 -11.16 24.46
#